data_AF-A0A9P9FHJ1-F1
#
_entry.id   AF-A0A9P9FHJ1-F1
#
_cell.length_a   1.000
_cell.length_b   1.000
_cell.length_c   1.000
_cell.angle_alpha   90.00
_cell.angle_beta   90.00
_cell.angle_gamma   90.00
#
_symmetry.space_group_name_H-M   'P 1'
#
loop_
_entity.id
_entity.type
_entity.pdbx_description
1 polymer ?
#
loop_
_entity_poly.entity_id
_entity_poly.type
_entity_poly.pdbx_seq_one_letter_code
_entity_poly.pdbx_strand_id
1 'polypeptide(L)'
;MAEIAAGALVVEQIVSTGIEAAAVATVAKPTELIKASFSQFAATSADDTSLMLARSRHTITVIGNKAYIFGGEREDGQLCGTDIHAVAVPSDEVSNDIEYACYPAVPDRPSPPARTGHAACSRQNSLIILGGRDEHDNFVEDGSALWIWDLQRKEWTRIDGSGEAPTARSDHRIFFNEKHDALILHGGKTGHQGDDSEPVSSETWLFDFNLAAWNRLPSAPGPPLNAAFVNETLYSISSESDVSGFIHFLKLDKSLAWSTVDMPTSPLTPGPRPRFGSGLVPITTGYGRYYLIYFFGSRKGTSLASATHKEKDLFYADMWSLQLPSSGLSGSGVKDAIRDGVPGIDSGAFTWAEMQITPTEPKQADGKAHPGPRGFFGADSSADGKSVVFWGGINAKGETESDGWLLSLT
;
A
#
# COMPACT_ATOMS: atom_id res chain seq x y z
N MET A 1 49.53 18.06 35.99
CA MET A 1 48.62 17.07 35.39
C MET A 1 47.21 17.64 35.46
N ALA A 2 46.64 17.91 34.28
CA ALA A 2 45.24 18.20 33.94
C ALA A 2 44.53 19.43 34.56
N GLU A 3 44.34 20.44 33.71
CA GLU A 3 43.21 21.38 33.69
C GLU A 3 41.86 20.64 33.60
N ILE A 4 40.74 21.30 33.96
CA ILE A 4 39.63 21.58 33.03
C ILE A 4 38.65 22.60 33.63
N ALA A 5 38.18 23.43 32.71
CA ALA A 5 37.42 24.66 32.78
C ALA A 5 36.09 24.67 33.55
N ALA A 6 35.77 25.89 33.98
CA ALA A 6 34.49 26.35 34.45
C ALA A 6 33.37 26.26 33.39
N GLY A 7 32.15 25.99 33.84
CA GLY A 7 30.93 26.18 33.07
C GLY A 7 29.78 26.47 34.02
N ALA A 8 29.37 27.73 34.09
CA ALA A 8 28.31 28.23 34.96
C ALA A 8 26.93 27.67 34.55
N LEU A 9 26.19 27.16 35.54
CA LEU A 9 24.78 26.80 35.40
C LEU A 9 23.95 28.06 35.72
N VAL A 10 23.47 28.75 34.68
CA VAL A 10 22.45 29.79 34.84
C VAL A 10 21.10 29.07 34.90
N VAL A 11 20.56 28.96 36.11
CA VAL A 11 19.15 28.63 36.34
C VAL A 11 18.39 29.95 36.23
N GLU A 12 17.77 30.20 35.08
CA GLU A 12 16.88 31.35 34.93
C GLU A 12 15.45 30.93 35.26
N GLN A 13 15.01 31.37 36.44
CA GLN A 13 13.65 31.26 36.92
C GLN A 13 12.87 32.47 36.40
N ILE A 14 11.93 32.28 35.48
CA ILE A 14 10.96 33.31 35.10
C ILE A 14 9.56 32.81 35.46
N VAL A 15 9.08 33.26 36.62
CA VAL A 15 7.65 33.40 36.90
C VAL A 15 7.31 34.84 36.59
N SER A 16 6.54 35.08 35.52
CA SER A 16 5.80 36.35 35.38
C SER A 16 4.37 36.06 34.92
N THR A 17 3.46 36.47 35.78
CA THR A 17 2.00 36.58 35.62
C THR A 17 1.56 37.36 34.38
N GLY A 18 0.42 36.97 33.78
CA GLY A 18 -0.46 37.90 33.05
C GLY A 18 -0.81 37.51 31.61
N ILE A 19 -1.98 36.87 31.48
CA ILE A 19 -3.04 37.03 30.45
C ILE A 19 -2.65 37.51 29.03
N GLU A 20 -3.12 36.71 28.06
CA GLU A 20 -3.33 36.94 26.63
C GLU A 20 -2.17 36.72 25.62
N ALA A 21 -2.54 35.97 24.57
CA ALA A 21 -1.95 35.84 23.24
C ALA A 21 -0.85 34.80 22.96
N ALA A 22 -1.11 34.06 21.88
CA ALA A 22 -0.22 33.26 21.03
C ALA A 22 0.34 31.95 21.61
N ALA A 23 -0.34 30.85 21.27
CA ALA A 23 0.32 29.55 21.20
C ALA A 23 1.49 29.66 20.22
N VAL A 24 2.71 29.75 20.75
CA VAL A 24 3.94 29.58 19.98
C VAL A 24 3.95 28.12 19.57
N ALA A 25 3.40 27.82 18.39
CA ALA A 25 3.68 26.59 17.69
C ALA A 25 5.20 26.58 17.46
N THR A 26 5.92 25.84 18.29
CA THR A 26 7.28 25.43 17.98
C THR A 26 7.21 24.68 16.65
N VAL A 27 7.57 25.37 15.57
CA VAL A 27 7.68 24.80 14.24
C VAL A 27 8.72 23.69 14.36
N ALA A 28 8.25 22.45 14.45
CA ALA A 28 9.09 21.28 14.32
C ALA A 28 9.90 21.48 13.03
N LYS A 29 11.23 21.35 13.12
CA LYS A 29 12.08 21.39 11.91
C LYS A 29 11.47 20.42 10.90
N PRO A 30 11.24 20.83 9.64
CA PRO A 30 10.71 19.93 8.63
C PRO A 30 11.53 18.66 8.64
N THR A 31 10.87 17.51 8.78
CA THR A 31 11.48 16.21 8.53
C THR A 31 12.21 16.32 7.19
N GLU A 32 13.49 15.94 7.14
CA GLU A 32 14.24 16.02 5.87
C GLU A 32 13.43 15.35 4.77
N LEU A 33 13.23 16.10 3.69
CA LEU A 33 12.29 15.75 2.65
C LEU A 33 12.79 14.49 1.95
N ILE A 34 11.98 13.43 1.94
CA ILE A 34 12.38 12.15 1.35
C ILE A 34 12.51 12.33 -0.15
N LYS A 35 13.72 12.08 -0.65
CA LYS A 35 14.00 12.05 -2.08
C LYS A 35 13.83 10.65 -2.60
N ALA A 36 13.32 10.55 -3.82
CA ALA A 36 13.20 9.29 -4.51
C ALA A 36 13.46 9.45 -6.00
N SER A 37 13.70 8.35 -6.69
CA SER A 37 13.85 8.30 -8.14
C SER A 37 13.09 7.10 -8.70
N PHE A 38 12.51 7.28 -9.88
CA PHE A 38 11.89 6.18 -10.62
C PHE A 38 12.91 5.48 -11.52
N SER A 39 12.72 4.19 -11.72
CA SER A 39 13.43 3.42 -12.74
C SER A 39 12.45 2.45 -13.37
N GLN A 40 12.16 2.62 -14.65
CA GLN A 40 11.45 1.60 -15.40
C GLN A 40 12.36 0.37 -15.52
N PHE A 41 11.86 -0.79 -15.12
CA PHE A 41 12.63 -2.04 -15.16
C PHE A 41 12.08 -3.05 -16.16
N ALA A 42 10.83 -2.88 -16.61
CA ALA A 42 10.20 -3.73 -17.60
C ALA A 42 9.07 -2.98 -18.30
N ALA A 43 8.81 -3.33 -19.55
CA ALA A 43 7.65 -2.90 -20.31
C ALA A 43 7.39 -3.90 -21.44
N THR A 44 6.13 -4.05 -21.84
CA THR A 44 5.80 -4.71 -23.12
C THR A 44 5.65 -3.70 -24.23
N SER A 45 5.81 -4.13 -25.48
CA SER A 45 5.40 -3.32 -26.62
C SER A 45 3.90 -3.01 -26.51
N ALA A 46 3.49 -1.79 -26.89
CA ALA A 46 2.10 -1.37 -26.88
C ALA A 46 1.21 -2.26 -27.79
N ASP A 47 1.79 -2.83 -28.84
CA ASP A 47 1.08 -3.73 -29.77
C ASP A 47 1.03 -5.19 -29.29
N ASP A 48 1.81 -5.55 -28.26
CA ASP A 48 1.85 -6.91 -27.73
C ASP A 48 0.76 -7.14 -26.69
N THR A 49 -0.37 -7.64 -27.17
CA THR A 49 -1.53 -8.02 -26.35
C THR A 49 -1.52 -9.48 -25.93
N SER A 50 -0.53 -10.28 -26.38
CA SER A 50 -0.53 -11.74 -26.21
C SER A 50 -0.47 -12.18 -24.75
N LEU A 51 0.27 -11.42 -23.92
CA LEU A 51 0.44 -11.68 -22.49
C LEU A 51 -0.57 -10.91 -21.62
N MET A 52 -1.40 -10.06 -22.22
CA MET A 52 -2.40 -9.24 -21.53
C MET A 52 -1.82 -8.43 -20.36
N LEU A 53 -0.55 -8.01 -20.42
CA LEU A 53 0.14 -7.33 -19.29
C LEU A 53 -0.22 -5.85 -19.15
N ALA A 54 -0.94 -5.28 -20.13
CA ALA A 54 -1.64 -4.00 -20.00
C ALA A 54 -2.94 -4.22 -19.21
N ARG A 55 -2.93 -3.88 -17.92
CA ARG A 55 -4.04 -4.24 -17.01
C ARG A 55 -4.17 -3.33 -15.80
N SER A 56 -5.37 -3.28 -15.24
CA SER A 56 -5.71 -2.57 -14.01
C SER A 56 -6.44 -3.47 -13.01
N ARG A 57 -6.57 -3.02 -11.76
CA ARG A 57 -7.24 -3.76 -10.67
C ARG A 57 -6.74 -5.20 -10.47
N HIS A 58 -5.52 -5.44 -10.92
CA HIS A 58 -4.75 -6.64 -10.67
C HIS A 58 -3.99 -6.48 -9.35
N THR A 59 -3.40 -7.56 -8.88
CA THR A 59 -2.45 -7.48 -7.77
C THR A 59 -1.05 -7.76 -8.27
N ILE A 60 -0.07 -7.13 -7.61
CA ILE A 60 1.30 -7.62 -7.63
C ILE A 60 1.69 -8.05 -6.23
N THR A 61 2.58 -9.02 -6.13
CA THR A 61 3.20 -9.42 -4.87
C THR A 61 4.66 -9.73 -5.13
N VAL A 62 5.55 -9.11 -4.37
CA VAL A 62 6.99 -9.30 -4.50
C VAL A 62 7.45 -10.40 -3.56
N ILE A 63 8.10 -11.42 -4.11
CA ILE A 63 8.71 -12.50 -3.34
C ILE A 63 10.13 -12.67 -3.85
N GLY A 64 11.11 -12.41 -2.99
CA GLY A 64 12.52 -12.29 -3.39
C GLY A 64 12.71 -11.15 -4.39
N ASN A 65 13.36 -11.44 -5.52
CA ASN A 65 13.65 -10.50 -6.59
C ASN A 65 12.64 -10.59 -7.76
N LYS A 66 11.44 -11.10 -7.52
CA LYS A 66 10.40 -11.23 -8.56
C LYS A 66 9.09 -10.60 -8.10
N ALA A 67 8.47 -9.86 -9.01
CA ALA A 67 7.11 -9.38 -8.89
C ALA A 67 6.16 -10.37 -9.60
N TYR A 68 5.21 -10.91 -8.84
CA TYR A 68 4.19 -11.83 -9.33
C TYR A 68 2.90 -11.07 -9.60
N ILE A 69 2.36 -11.17 -10.81
CA ILE A 69 1.18 -10.43 -11.29
C ILE A 69 0.05 -11.42 -11.54
N PHE A 70 -1.14 -11.15 -10.98
CA PHE A 70 -2.31 -12.00 -11.15
C PHE A 70 -3.61 -11.19 -11.37
N GLY A 71 -4.47 -11.72 -12.24
CA GLY A 71 -5.82 -11.20 -12.51
C GLY A 71 -5.83 -9.77 -13.05
N GLY A 72 -6.92 -9.06 -12.74
CA GLY A 72 -7.22 -7.71 -13.22
C GLY A 72 -8.08 -7.70 -14.48
N GLU A 73 -8.24 -6.50 -15.03
CA GLU A 73 -9.01 -6.23 -16.24
C GLU A 73 -8.19 -5.42 -17.24
N ARG A 74 -8.46 -5.65 -18.53
CA ARG A 74 -7.88 -4.93 -19.65
C ARG A 74 -8.69 -3.66 -19.96
N GLU A 75 -8.18 -2.86 -20.89
CA GLU A 75 -8.86 -1.63 -21.36
C GLU A 75 -10.28 -1.87 -21.90
N ASP A 76 -10.53 -3.03 -22.51
CA ASP A 76 -11.85 -3.41 -23.02
C ASP A 76 -12.83 -3.92 -21.94
N GLY A 77 -12.42 -3.88 -20.67
CA GLY A 77 -13.19 -4.38 -19.53
C GLY A 77 -13.19 -5.90 -19.38
N GLN A 78 -12.56 -6.65 -20.29
CA GLN A 78 -12.44 -8.10 -20.14
C GLN A 78 -11.41 -8.44 -19.06
N LEU A 79 -11.71 -9.47 -18.27
CA LEU A 79 -10.79 -9.97 -17.27
C LEU A 79 -9.54 -10.57 -17.91
N CYS A 80 -8.40 -10.35 -17.27
CA CYS A 80 -7.17 -11.06 -17.60
C CYS A 80 -7.29 -12.54 -17.24
N GLY A 81 -6.51 -13.38 -17.92
CA GLY A 81 -6.43 -14.81 -17.64
C GLY A 81 -5.94 -15.14 -16.22
N THR A 82 -6.00 -16.41 -15.87
CA THR A 82 -5.61 -16.96 -14.56
C THR A 82 -4.14 -17.36 -14.47
N ASP A 83 -3.33 -16.87 -15.42
CA ASP A 83 -1.90 -17.12 -15.46
C ASP A 83 -1.18 -16.29 -14.39
N ILE A 84 -0.12 -16.86 -13.81
CA ILE A 84 0.80 -16.13 -12.96
C ILE A 84 1.95 -15.63 -13.83
N HIS A 85 2.13 -14.31 -13.90
CA HIS A 85 3.31 -13.72 -14.53
C HIS A 85 4.32 -13.35 -13.47
N ALA A 86 5.59 -13.65 -13.70
CA ALA A 86 6.70 -13.29 -12.83
C ALA A 86 7.71 -12.45 -13.60
N VAL A 87 7.98 -11.24 -13.11
CA VAL A 87 8.94 -10.31 -13.70
C VAL A 87 10.08 -10.09 -12.72
N ALA A 88 11.33 -10.13 -13.19
CA ALA A 88 12.49 -9.83 -12.38
C ALA A 88 12.47 -8.34 -11.94
N VAL A 89 12.71 -8.10 -10.66
CA VAL A 89 12.86 -6.78 -10.06
C VAL A 89 14.36 -6.53 -9.87
N PRO A 90 14.90 -5.40 -10.35
CA PRO A 90 16.31 -5.08 -10.16
C PRO A 90 16.71 -5.03 -8.69
N SER A 91 17.84 -5.63 -8.37
CA SER A 91 18.50 -5.58 -7.07
C SER A 91 20.00 -5.31 -7.24
N ASP A 92 20.66 -4.82 -6.19
CA ASP A 92 22.12 -4.60 -6.20
C ASP A 92 22.93 -5.91 -6.34
N GLU A 93 22.30 -7.05 -6.07
CA GLU A 93 22.90 -8.37 -6.25
C GLU A 93 22.92 -8.79 -7.72
N VAL A 94 24.06 -9.32 -8.18
CA VAL A 94 24.20 -9.92 -9.51
C VAL A 94 23.37 -11.20 -9.55
N SER A 95 22.19 -11.14 -10.17
CA SER A 95 21.36 -12.33 -10.38
C SER A 95 21.36 -12.75 -11.86
N ASN A 96 21.41 -14.06 -12.10
CA ASN A 96 21.18 -14.66 -13.42
C ASN A 96 19.69 -14.98 -13.62
N ASP A 97 18.82 -14.19 -13.00
CA ASP A 97 17.40 -14.51 -12.98
C ASP A 97 16.77 -14.36 -14.35
N ILE A 98 15.84 -15.27 -14.62
CA ILE A 98 14.96 -15.16 -15.77
C ILE A 98 14.17 -13.85 -15.64
N GLU A 99 14.33 -12.97 -16.62
CA GLU A 99 13.71 -11.64 -16.68
C GLU A 99 12.18 -11.73 -16.63
N TYR A 100 11.60 -12.71 -17.33
CA TYR A 100 10.16 -12.95 -17.38
C TYR A 100 9.81 -14.44 -17.42
N ALA A 101 8.80 -14.85 -16.65
CA ALA A 101 8.18 -16.16 -16.77
C ALA A 101 6.66 -16.06 -16.71
N CYS A 102 5.96 -16.88 -17.49
CA CYS A 102 4.52 -17.08 -17.41
C CYS A 102 4.24 -18.52 -16.95
N TYR A 103 3.38 -18.66 -15.93
CA TYR A 103 2.92 -19.95 -15.43
C TYR A 103 1.42 -20.07 -15.71
N PRO A 104 1.04 -20.75 -16.81
CA PRO A 104 -0.35 -20.87 -17.18
C PRO A 104 -1.12 -21.77 -16.21
N ALA A 105 -2.42 -21.53 -16.10
CA ALA A 105 -3.30 -22.45 -15.39
C ALA A 105 -3.27 -23.84 -16.06
N VAL A 106 -3.06 -24.89 -15.27
CA VAL A 106 -3.02 -26.27 -15.75
C VAL A 106 -4.45 -26.82 -15.80
N PRO A 107 -4.93 -27.34 -16.94
CA PRO A 107 -6.23 -27.99 -17.02
C PRO A 107 -6.40 -29.10 -15.96
N ASP A 108 -7.62 -29.25 -15.46
CA ASP A 108 -8.00 -30.27 -14.46
C ASP A 108 -7.30 -30.15 -13.09
N ARG A 109 -6.56 -29.06 -12.84
CA ARG A 109 -6.07 -28.70 -11.50
C ARG A 109 -6.91 -27.58 -10.90
N PRO A 110 -7.09 -27.56 -9.56
CA PRO A 110 -7.73 -26.42 -8.90
C PRO A 110 -7.03 -25.13 -9.27
N SER A 111 -7.78 -24.10 -9.66
CA SER A 111 -7.26 -22.75 -9.86
C SER A 111 -8.36 -21.74 -9.55
N PRO A 112 -8.02 -20.54 -9.06
CA PRO A 112 -8.98 -19.46 -8.93
C PRO A 112 -9.56 -19.08 -10.31
N PRO A 113 -10.86 -18.75 -10.42
CA PRO A 113 -11.39 -18.11 -11.61
C PRO A 113 -10.72 -16.75 -11.88
N ALA A 114 -10.78 -16.32 -13.14
CA ALA A 114 -10.40 -14.97 -13.55
C ALA A 114 -11.16 -13.95 -12.70
N ARG A 115 -10.46 -12.90 -12.25
CA ARG A 115 -11.01 -11.94 -11.29
C ARG A 115 -10.33 -10.57 -11.32
N THR A 116 -11.09 -9.52 -11.02
CA THR A 116 -10.62 -8.13 -10.86
C THR A 116 -10.91 -7.61 -9.45
N GLY A 117 -10.12 -6.64 -8.96
CA GLY A 117 -10.34 -6.01 -7.64
C GLY A 117 -10.21 -6.98 -6.45
N HIS A 118 -9.51 -8.09 -6.63
CA HIS A 118 -9.14 -9.01 -5.56
C HIS A 118 -7.95 -8.46 -4.76
N ALA A 119 -7.68 -9.03 -3.60
CA ALA A 119 -6.52 -8.69 -2.79
C ALA A 119 -5.50 -9.83 -2.82
N ALA A 120 -4.21 -9.49 -2.67
CA ALA A 120 -3.12 -10.47 -2.59
C ALA A 120 -2.09 -10.09 -1.53
N CYS A 121 -1.39 -11.07 -0.99
CA CYS A 121 -0.20 -10.90 -0.16
C CYS A 121 0.71 -12.13 -0.25
N SER A 122 1.95 -12.00 0.21
CA SER A 122 2.88 -13.14 0.31
C SER A 122 2.78 -13.80 1.68
N ARG A 123 2.95 -15.13 1.68
CA ARG A 123 3.20 -15.94 2.88
C ARG A 123 4.37 -16.86 2.56
N GLN A 124 5.57 -16.50 3.04
CA GLN A 124 6.81 -17.21 2.72
C GLN A 124 7.01 -17.32 1.20
N ASN A 125 7.19 -18.54 0.67
CA ASN A 125 7.37 -18.82 -0.76
C ASN A 125 6.03 -19.09 -1.47
N SER A 126 4.98 -18.35 -1.10
CA SER A 126 3.64 -18.52 -1.67
C SER A 126 2.92 -17.18 -1.80
N LEU A 127 2.15 -17.06 -2.87
CA LEU A 127 1.21 -15.95 -3.10
C LEU A 127 -0.17 -16.39 -2.60
N ILE A 128 -0.87 -15.52 -1.88
CA ILE A 128 -2.26 -15.72 -1.48
C ILE A 128 -3.13 -14.70 -2.20
N ILE A 129 -4.28 -15.13 -2.75
CA ILE A 129 -5.31 -14.23 -3.27
C ILE A 129 -6.68 -14.50 -2.63
N LEU A 130 -7.51 -13.46 -2.56
CA LEU A 130 -8.86 -13.54 -1.99
C LEU A 130 -9.84 -12.56 -2.65
N GLY A 131 -11.10 -13.01 -2.79
CA GLY A 131 -12.23 -12.20 -3.26
C GLY A 131 -12.06 -11.66 -4.68
N GLY A 132 -12.61 -10.48 -4.92
CA GLY A 132 -12.66 -9.83 -6.24
C GLY A 132 -14.02 -9.99 -6.92
N ARG A 133 -14.07 -9.65 -8.20
CA ARG A 133 -15.25 -9.76 -9.06
C ARG A 133 -15.00 -10.63 -10.27
N ASP A 134 -16.06 -11.29 -10.74
CA ASP A 134 -16.07 -12.11 -11.94
C ASP A 134 -16.34 -11.28 -13.21
N GLU A 135 -16.44 -11.96 -14.36
CA GLU A 135 -16.66 -11.36 -15.68
C GLU A 135 -18.02 -10.67 -15.84
N HIS A 136 -18.94 -10.92 -14.91
CA HIS A 136 -20.28 -10.34 -14.86
C HIS A 136 -20.38 -9.22 -13.82
N ASP A 137 -19.24 -8.77 -13.29
CA ASP A 137 -19.13 -7.77 -12.22
C ASP A 137 -19.76 -8.22 -10.89
N ASN A 138 -20.03 -9.52 -10.71
CA ASN A 138 -20.51 -10.05 -9.43
C ASN A 138 -19.32 -10.28 -8.50
N PHE A 139 -19.54 -10.16 -7.18
CA PHE A 139 -18.56 -10.62 -6.21
C PHE A 139 -18.28 -12.11 -6.40
N VAL A 140 -17.01 -12.51 -6.33
CA VAL A 140 -16.63 -13.92 -6.42
C VAL A 140 -17.09 -14.64 -5.15
N GLU A 141 -18.15 -15.43 -5.29
CA GLU A 141 -18.76 -16.22 -4.22
C GLU A 141 -18.04 -17.57 -4.03
N ASP A 142 -16.77 -17.53 -3.64
CA ASP A 142 -15.98 -18.73 -3.34
C ASP A 142 -15.96 -19.08 -1.84
N GLY A 143 -16.86 -18.50 -1.04
CA GLY A 143 -16.97 -18.75 0.40
C GLY A 143 -15.85 -18.12 1.22
N SER A 144 -15.25 -17.04 0.71
CA SER A 144 -14.06 -16.40 1.29
C SER A 144 -12.89 -17.39 1.46
N ALA A 145 -12.74 -18.27 0.48
CA ALA A 145 -11.65 -19.22 0.42
C ALA A 145 -10.35 -18.53 0.03
N LEU A 146 -9.24 -18.95 0.66
CA LEU A 146 -7.91 -18.49 0.29
C LEU A 146 -7.39 -19.36 -0.85
N TRP A 147 -6.98 -18.72 -1.94
CA TRP A 147 -6.24 -19.40 -3.01
C TRP A 147 -4.76 -19.13 -2.84
N ILE A 148 -3.96 -20.20 -2.72
CA ILE A 148 -2.54 -20.14 -2.43
C ILE A 148 -1.75 -20.75 -3.58
N TRP A 149 -0.92 -19.95 -4.22
CA TRP A 149 0.02 -20.39 -5.24
C TRP A 149 1.38 -20.68 -4.63
N ASP A 150 1.80 -21.94 -4.68
CA ASP A 150 3.12 -22.37 -4.22
C ASP A 150 4.15 -22.13 -5.33
N LEU A 151 5.17 -21.29 -5.07
CA LEU A 151 6.17 -20.92 -6.07
C LEU A 151 7.09 -22.08 -6.47
N GLN A 152 7.26 -23.08 -5.60
CA GLN A 152 8.10 -24.24 -5.84
C GLN A 152 7.35 -25.29 -6.66
N ARG A 153 6.12 -25.61 -6.27
CA ARG A 153 5.27 -26.60 -6.93
C ARG A 153 4.62 -26.06 -8.20
N LYS A 154 4.46 -24.74 -8.30
CA LYS A 154 3.73 -24.05 -9.37
C LYS A 154 2.30 -24.56 -9.47
N GLU A 155 1.66 -24.66 -8.31
CA GLU A 155 0.34 -25.24 -8.13
C GLU A 155 -0.48 -24.36 -7.18
N TRP A 156 -1.76 -24.23 -7.49
CA TRP A 156 -2.74 -23.61 -6.61
C TRP A 156 -3.29 -24.62 -5.61
N THR A 157 -3.47 -24.18 -4.37
CA THR A 157 -4.24 -24.87 -3.33
C THR A 157 -5.34 -23.95 -2.85
N ARG A 158 -6.52 -24.52 -2.58
CA ARG A 158 -7.65 -23.82 -1.97
C ARG A 158 -7.72 -24.17 -0.49
N ILE A 159 -7.84 -23.16 0.37
CA ILE A 159 -8.14 -23.33 1.80
C ILE A 159 -9.50 -22.72 2.07
N ASP A 160 -10.44 -23.55 2.49
CA ASP A 160 -11.76 -23.11 2.95
C ASP A 160 -11.69 -22.81 4.45
N GLY A 161 -12.22 -21.64 4.84
CA GLY A 161 -12.37 -21.29 6.24
C GLY A 161 -13.57 -21.98 6.88
N SER A 162 -13.44 -22.32 8.15
CA SER A 162 -14.54 -22.80 8.98
C SER A 162 -15.18 -21.65 9.77
N GLY A 163 -16.47 -21.82 10.12
CA GLY A 163 -17.20 -20.87 10.98
C GLY A 163 -17.79 -19.67 10.24
N GLU A 164 -17.96 -18.56 10.96
CA GLU A 164 -18.39 -17.28 10.40
C GLU A 164 -17.25 -16.71 9.55
N ALA A 165 -17.56 -16.34 8.31
CA ALA A 165 -16.58 -15.82 7.35
C ALA A 165 -16.98 -14.42 6.89
N PRO A 166 -16.01 -13.60 6.43
CA PRO A 166 -16.33 -12.35 5.77
C PRO A 166 -17.21 -12.62 4.54
N THR A 167 -18.17 -11.73 4.28
CA THR A 167 -18.94 -11.72 3.03
C THR A 167 -18.05 -11.52 1.81
N ALA A 168 -18.49 -12.05 0.66
CA ALA A 168 -17.82 -11.84 -0.62
C ALA A 168 -17.66 -10.34 -0.92
N ARG A 169 -16.50 -9.97 -1.45
CA ARG A 169 -16.06 -8.58 -1.52
C ARG A 169 -14.99 -8.32 -2.56
N SER A 170 -14.88 -7.07 -3.00
CA SER A 170 -13.81 -6.56 -3.87
C SER A 170 -13.23 -5.27 -3.29
N ASP A 171 -12.10 -4.80 -3.86
CA ASP A 171 -11.40 -3.57 -3.44
C ASP A 171 -11.02 -3.55 -1.93
N HIS A 172 -10.94 -4.72 -1.29
CA HIS A 172 -10.44 -4.91 0.07
C HIS A 172 -8.91 -5.05 0.09
N ARG A 173 -8.29 -5.06 1.27
CA ARG A 173 -6.87 -5.41 1.42
C ARG A 173 -6.69 -6.67 2.24
N ILE A 174 -5.63 -7.41 1.96
CA ILE A 174 -5.15 -8.48 2.81
C ILE A 174 -3.68 -8.29 3.16
N PHE A 175 -3.28 -8.72 4.35
CA PHE A 175 -1.91 -8.66 4.83
C PHE A 175 -1.56 -9.93 5.58
N PHE A 176 -0.33 -10.41 5.45
CA PHE A 176 0.15 -11.53 6.23
C PHE A 176 0.84 -11.05 7.51
N ASN A 177 0.43 -11.61 8.64
CA ASN A 177 1.09 -11.45 9.92
C ASN A 177 1.99 -12.67 10.15
N GLU A 178 3.28 -12.51 9.90
CA GLU A 178 4.28 -13.58 10.04
C GLU A 178 4.39 -14.09 11.47
N LYS A 179 4.31 -13.20 12.46
CA LYS A 179 4.50 -13.54 13.88
C LYS A 179 3.40 -14.47 14.40
N HIS A 180 2.18 -14.28 13.91
CA HIS A 180 1.01 -15.04 14.35
C HIS A 180 0.56 -16.10 13.35
N ASP A 181 1.25 -16.23 12.21
CA ASP A 181 0.86 -17.07 11.08
C ASP A 181 -0.64 -16.89 10.76
N ALA A 182 -1.02 -15.65 10.48
CA ALA A 182 -2.40 -15.26 10.26
C ALA A 182 -2.53 -14.28 9.09
N LEU A 183 -3.66 -14.30 8.40
CA LEU A 183 -3.99 -13.32 7.35
C LEU A 183 -5.00 -12.32 7.89
N ILE A 184 -4.74 -11.03 7.67
CA ILE A 184 -5.62 -9.94 8.04
C ILE A 184 -6.36 -9.51 6.79
N LEU A 185 -7.68 -9.40 6.85
CA LEU A 185 -8.51 -8.79 5.82
C LEU A 185 -9.09 -7.49 6.35
N HIS A 186 -9.06 -6.42 5.54
CA HIS A 186 -9.62 -5.13 5.93
C HIS A 186 -10.43 -4.47 4.82
N GLY A 187 -11.67 -4.09 5.17
CA GLY A 187 -12.61 -3.32 4.37
C GLY A 187 -13.10 -4.00 3.09
N GLY A 188 -13.30 -3.19 2.06
CA GLY A 188 -13.78 -3.61 0.74
C GLY A 188 -15.24 -3.25 0.47
N LYS A 189 -15.62 -3.30 -0.81
CA LYS A 189 -17.01 -3.24 -1.24
C LYS A 189 -17.66 -4.59 -1.00
N THR A 190 -18.87 -4.54 -0.48
CA THR A 190 -19.73 -5.69 -0.20
C THR A 190 -21.11 -5.39 -0.80
N GLY A 191 -22.01 -6.37 -0.81
CA GLY A 191 -23.40 -6.17 -1.25
C GLY A 191 -23.89 -7.33 -2.10
N HIS A 192 -25.11 -7.20 -2.60
CA HIS A 192 -25.69 -8.18 -3.52
C HIS A 192 -26.00 -7.53 -4.87
N GLN A 193 -26.14 -8.37 -5.89
CA GLN A 193 -26.53 -7.93 -7.23
C GLN A 193 -27.87 -7.17 -7.17
N GLY A 194 -27.87 -5.91 -7.64
CA GLY A 194 -29.06 -5.05 -7.68
C GLY A 194 -29.16 -4.00 -6.57
N ASP A 195 -28.18 -3.90 -5.67
CA ASP A 195 -28.10 -2.76 -4.74
C ASP A 195 -27.78 -1.46 -5.51
N ASP A 196 -28.60 -0.41 -5.31
CA ASP A 196 -28.42 0.92 -5.91
C ASP A 196 -27.08 1.59 -5.49
N SER A 197 -26.49 1.12 -4.40
CA SER A 197 -25.17 1.51 -3.93
C SER A 197 -24.49 0.35 -3.22
N GLU A 198 -23.30 -0.05 -3.66
CA GLU A 198 -22.51 -1.09 -2.99
C GLU A 198 -21.90 -0.55 -1.69
N PRO A 199 -22.29 -1.05 -0.50
CA PRO A 199 -21.73 -0.59 0.76
C PRO A 199 -20.22 -0.90 0.85
N VAL A 200 -19.46 0.10 1.27
CA VAL A 200 -18.04 -0.07 1.61
C VAL A 200 -17.94 -0.43 3.09
N SER A 201 -17.44 -1.64 3.35
CA SER A 201 -17.24 -2.17 4.70
C SER A 201 -16.02 -1.55 5.37
N SER A 202 -16.11 -1.33 6.69
CA SER A 202 -14.98 -1.00 7.56
C SER A 202 -14.54 -2.19 8.43
N GLU A 203 -15.04 -3.38 8.15
CA GLU A 203 -14.75 -4.58 8.93
C GLU A 203 -13.29 -5.01 8.80
N THR A 204 -12.82 -5.64 9.87
CA THR A 204 -11.50 -6.29 9.91
C THR A 204 -11.68 -7.72 10.34
N TRP A 205 -11.02 -8.63 9.64
CA TRP A 205 -11.06 -10.06 9.91
C TRP A 205 -9.63 -10.61 10.00
N LEU A 206 -9.47 -11.69 10.75
CA LEU A 206 -8.22 -12.41 10.89
C LEU A 206 -8.48 -13.89 10.60
N PHE A 207 -7.78 -14.44 9.62
CA PHE A 207 -7.76 -15.87 9.33
C PHE A 207 -6.56 -16.51 10.02
N ASP A 208 -6.82 -17.47 10.90
CA ASP A 208 -5.79 -18.26 11.57
C ASP A 208 -5.49 -19.50 10.71
N PHE A 209 -4.25 -19.63 10.22
CA PHE A 209 -3.86 -20.76 9.36
C PHE A 209 -3.78 -22.10 10.10
N ASN A 210 -3.60 -22.11 11.44
CA ASN A 210 -3.57 -23.33 12.23
C ASN A 210 -4.97 -23.88 12.45
N LEU A 211 -5.94 -22.98 12.66
CA LEU A 211 -7.34 -23.36 12.89
C LEU A 211 -8.15 -23.45 11.60
N ALA A 212 -7.64 -22.88 10.49
CA ALA A 212 -8.37 -22.66 9.26
C ALA A 212 -9.74 -22.00 9.53
N ALA A 213 -9.72 -20.90 10.29
CA ALA A 213 -10.92 -20.24 10.78
C ALA A 213 -10.78 -18.72 10.72
N TRP A 214 -11.88 -18.06 10.35
CA TRP A 214 -12.00 -16.61 10.36
C TRP A 214 -12.45 -16.13 11.74
N ASN A 215 -11.83 -15.04 12.19
CA ASN A 215 -12.15 -14.36 13.44
C ASN A 215 -12.41 -12.90 13.14
N ARG A 216 -13.56 -12.38 13.59
CA ARG A 216 -13.88 -10.96 13.41
C ARG A 216 -13.11 -10.12 14.42
N LEU A 217 -12.43 -9.09 13.94
CA LEU A 217 -11.82 -8.05 14.77
C LEU A 217 -12.75 -6.83 14.85
N PRO A 218 -12.50 -5.90 15.79
CA PRO A 218 -13.25 -4.65 15.85
C PRO A 218 -13.19 -3.90 14.51
N SER A 219 -14.35 -3.45 14.04
CA SER A 219 -14.43 -2.64 12.81
C SER A 219 -13.72 -1.30 12.98
N ALA A 220 -13.11 -0.81 11.90
CA ALA A 220 -12.50 0.51 11.88
C ALA A 220 -13.56 1.61 11.98
N PRO A 221 -13.18 2.82 12.46
CA PRO A 221 -14.11 3.95 12.56
C PRO A 221 -14.73 4.39 11.22
N GLY A 222 -14.05 4.12 10.10
CA GLY A 222 -14.56 4.41 8.77
C GLY A 222 -14.03 3.43 7.72
N PRO A 223 -14.67 3.38 6.52
CA PRO A 223 -14.23 2.53 5.43
C PRO A 223 -12.86 2.98 4.87
N PRO A 224 -11.94 2.05 4.57
CA PRO A 224 -10.62 2.40 4.07
C PRO A 224 -10.65 2.84 2.61
N LEU A 225 -10.01 3.95 2.29
CA LEU A 225 -9.51 4.25 0.94
C LEU A 225 -8.29 3.38 0.62
N ASN A 226 -7.40 3.23 1.60
CA ASN A 226 -6.22 2.38 1.49
C ASN A 226 -5.77 1.91 2.88
N ALA A 227 -4.99 0.83 2.95
CA ALA A 227 -4.49 0.29 4.20
C ALA A 227 -3.11 -0.34 4.00
N ALA A 228 -2.33 -0.40 5.07
CA ALA A 228 -1.03 -1.06 5.11
C ALA A 228 -0.82 -1.70 6.48
N PHE A 229 -0.09 -2.82 6.54
CA PHE A 229 0.26 -3.49 7.78
C PHE A 229 1.76 -3.45 7.99
N VAL A 230 2.19 -2.92 9.14
CA VAL A 230 3.60 -2.77 9.51
C VAL A 230 3.77 -2.98 11.00
N ASN A 231 4.73 -3.81 11.40
CA ASN A 231 5.11 -4.04 12.79
C ASN A 231 3.90 -4.26 13.71
N GLU A 232 3.11 -5.29 13.42
CA GLU A 232 1.91 -5.66 14.19
C GLU A 232 0.82 -4.59 14.24
N THR A 233 0.91 -3.56 13.40
CA THR A 233 -0.05 -2.46 13.36
C THR A 233 -0.68 -2.36 11.97
N LEU A 234 -2.00 -2.49 11.92
CA LEU A 234 -2.80 -2.21 10.73
C LEU A 234 -3.10 -0.71 10.69
N TYR A 235 -2.64 -0.03 9.65
CA TYR A 235 -2.95 1.37 9.36
C TYR A 235 -4.01 1.44 8.25
N SER A 236 -4.98 2.32 8.42
CA SER A 236 -6.11 2.50 7.51
C SER A 236 -6.31 3.99 7.28
N ILE A 237 -6.26 4.40 6.01
CA ILE A 237 -6.56 5.77 5.60
C ILE A 237 -8.02 5.82 5.17
N SER A 238 -8.82 6.66 5.82
CA SER A 238 -10.22 6.88 5.49
C SER A 238 -10.46 8.35 5.14
N SER A 239 -11.68 8.64 4.66
CA SER A 239 -12.11 10.01 4.43
C SER A 239 -13.60 10.18 4.67
N GLU A 240 -13.97 11.34 5.20
CA GLU A 240 -15.36 11.82 5.30
C GLU A 240 -15.69 12.89 4.23
N SER A 241 -14.69 13.46 3.57
CA SER A 241 -14.87 14.53 2.57
C SER A 241 -13.87 14.42 1.41
N ASP A 242 -13.85 15.39 0.50
CA ASP A 242 -12.86 15.42 -0.57
C ASP A 242 -11.57 16.18 -0.17
N VAL A 243 -11.54 16.72 1.05
CA VAL A 243 -10.47 17.63 1.51
C VAL A 243 -9.78 17.18 2.79
N SER A 244 -10.47 16.46 3.67
CA SER A 244 -9.96 15.93 4.94
C SER A 244 -9.90 14.41 4.88
N GLY A 245 -9.09 13.79 5.72
CA GLY A 245 -9.07 12.35 5.90
C GLY A 245 -8.60 11.99 7.30
N PHE A 246 -8.52 10.70 7.59
CA PHE A 246 -8.08 10.19 8.88
C PHE A 246 -7.11 9.05 8.71
N ILE A 247 -6.19 8.92 9.66
CA ILE A 247 -5.35 7.74 9.83
C ILE A 247 -5.89 6.99 11.03
N HIS A 248 -6.44 5.81 10.80
CA HIS A 248 -6.79 4.87 11.85
C HIS A 248 -5.69 3.84 12.01
N PHE A 249 -5.43 3.38 13.23
CA PHE A 249 -4.50 2.28 13.45
C PHE A 249 -4.96 1.33 14.55
N LEU A 250 -4.71 0.03 14.32
CA LEU A 250 -5.04 -1.07 15.22
C LEU A 250 -3.77 -1.89 15.50
N LYS A 251 -3.39 -1.99 16.78
CA LYS A 251 -2.19 -2.75 17.22
C LYS A 251 -2.61 -4.16 17.65
N LEU A 252 -2.21 -5.17 16.88
CA LEU A 252 -2.62 -6.56 17.12
C LEU A 252 -1.89 -7.19 18.31
N ASP A 253 -0.75 -6.65 18.73
CA ASP A 253 0.10 -7.20 19.78
C ASP A 253 -0.19 -6.66 21.20
N LYS A 254 -1.09 -5.67 21.33
CA LYS A 254 -1.36 -4.97 22.60
C LYS A 254 -2.84 -4.88 22.93
N SER A 255 -3.57 -4.10 22.14
CA SER A 255 -4.98 -3.79 22.36
C SER A 255 -5.70 -3.80 21.04
N LEU A 256 -6.73 -4.64 20.93
CA LEU A 256 -7.65 -4.66 19.79
C LEU A 256 -8.62 -3.47 19.88
N ALA A 257 -8.08 -2.26 19.85
CA ALA A 257 -8.82 -1.01 19.87
C ALA A 257 -8.22 -0.05 18.84
N TRP A 258 -9.09 0.49 17.99
CA TRP A 258 -8.71 1.48 16.99
C TRP A 258 -8.37 2.82 17.64
N SER A 259 -7.32 3.45 17.14
CA SER A 259 -6.96 4.83 17.42
C SER A 259 -7.01 5.65 16.15
N THR A 260 -7.25 6.95 16.25
CA THR A 260 -7.42 7.86 15.10
C THR A 260 -6.54 9.08 15.26
N VAL A 261 -5.93 9.50 14.15
CA VAL A 261 -5.22 10.78 13.99
C VAL A 261 -5.78 11.49 12.76
N ASP A 262 -6.01 12.78 12.87
CA ASP A 262 -6.51 13.59 11.76
C ASP A 262 -5.43 13.84 10.71
N MET A 263 -5.82 13.81 9.43
CA MET A 263 -4.92 14.25 8.37
C MET A 263 -4.70 15.76 8.44
N PRO A 264 -3.50 16.26 8.09
CA PRO A 264 -3.24 17.69 8.07
C PRO A 264 -4.16 18.41 7.08
N THR A 265 -4.87 19.44 7.55
CA THR A 265 -5.73 20.28 6.69
C THR A 265 -5.20 21.72 6.57
N SER A 266 -4.17 22.08 7.33
CA SER A 266 -3.58 23.43 7.34
C SER A 266 -2.66 23.64 6.12
N PRO A 267 -2.70 24.81 5.45
CA PRO A 267 -1.78 25.16 4.38
C PRO A 267 -0.30 25.12 4.79
N LEU A 268 0.01 25.28 6.08
CA LEU A 268 1.38 25.27 6.62
C LEU A 268 1.93 23.86 6.83
N THR A 269 1.07 22.85 6.86
CA THR A 269 1.42 21.43 6.97
C THR A 269 0.53 20.67 5.99
N PRO A 270 0.84 20.68 4.69
CA PRO A 270 -0.01 20.04 3.70
C PRO A 270 0.03 18.51 3.87
N GLY A 271 -1.07 17.86 3.54
CA GLY A 271 -1.18 16.41 3.49
C GLY A 271 -1.86 15.96 2.19
N PRO A 272 -1.77 14.66 1.86
CA PRO A 272 -2.38 14.15 0.65
C PRO A 272 -3.89 14.26 0.71
N ARG A 273 -4.50 14.61 -0.42
CA ARG A 273 -5.94 14.52 -0.60
C ARG A 273 -6.42 13.06 -0.66
N PRO A 274 -7.69 12.79 -0.27
CA PRO A 274 -8.37 11.53 -0.53
C PRO A 274 -8.24 11.08 -1.98
N ARG A 275 -7.95 9.79 -2.19
CA ARG A 275 -7.61 9.22 -3.51
C ARG A 275 -7.98 7.75 -3.55
N PHE A 276 -8.35 7.25 -4.73
CA PHE A 276 -8.80 5.88 -4.97
C PHE A 276 -7.85 5.16 -5.93
N GLY A 277 -7.70 3.84 -5.81
CA GLY A 277 -6.77 3.09 -6.65
C GLY A 277 -5.32 3.58 -6.52
N SER A 278 -4.95 4.18 -5.40
CA SER A 278 -3.60 4.65 -5.09
C SER A 278 -2.74 3.50 -4.53
N GLY A 279 -1.42 3.70 -4.52
CA GLY A 279 -0.52 2.86 -3.74
C GLY A 279 -0.39 3.39 -2.31
N LEU A 280 -0.39 2.50 -1.31
CA LEU A 280 0.00 2.79 0.07
C LEU A 280 0.95 1.68 0.53
N VAL A 281 2.24 1.88 0.27
CA VAL A 281 3.24 0.81 0.39
C VAL A 281 4.17 1.12 1.57
N PRO A 282 4.37 0.16 2.50
CA PRO A 282 5.30 0.37 3.59
C PRO A 282 6.74 0.25 3.13
N ILE A 283 7.60 1.12 3.63
CA ILE A 283 9.04 1.04 3.38
C ILE A 283 9.82 1.26 4.68
N THR A 284 11.06 0.78 4.69
CA THR A 284 12.01 0.99 5.77
C THR A 284 13.28 1.67 5.28
N THR A 285 13.88 2.50 6.13
CA THR A 285 15.23 3.02 5.90
C THR A 285 16.32 2.03 6.33
N GLY A 286 15.95 0.85 6.86
CA GLY A 286 16.88 -0.15 7.39
C GLY A 286 17.40 0.14 8.80
N TYR A 287 17.14 1.34 9.34
CA TYR A 287 17.59 1.75 10.68
C TYR A 287 16.47 1.74 11.72
N GLY A 288 15.45 0.91 11.51
CA GLY A 288 14.32 0.76 12.44
C GLY A 288 13.28 1.87 12.35
N ARG A 289 13.25 2.63 11.25
CA ARG A 289 12.19 3.58 10.92
C ARG A 289 11.40 3.07 9.72
N TYR A 290 10.09 3.25 9.79
CA TYR A 290 9.16 2.88 8.73
C TYR A 290 8.38 4.09 8.26
N TYR A 291 8.07 4.09 6.97
CA TYR A 291 7.23 5.07 6.33
C TYR A 291 6.15 4.37 5.51
N LEU A 292 5.00 5.01 5.33
CA LEU A 292 4.06 4.63 4.27
C LEU A 292 4.24 5.59 3.11
N ILE A 293 4.43 5.05 1.91
CA ILE A 293 4.44 5.84 0.67
C ILE A 293 3.05 5.81 0.09
N TYR A 294 2.40 6.98 0.05
CA TYR A 294 1.06 7.19 -0.48
C TYR A 294 1.13 7.98 -1.78
N PHE A 295 0.79 7.35 -2.91
CA PHE A 295 1.12 7.91 -4.22
C PHE A 295 0.08 7.64 -5.30
N PHE A 296 0.03 8.57 -6.25
CA PHE A 296 -0.88 8.57 -7.39
C PHE A 296 -2.33 8.31 -7.01
N GLY A 297 -3.11 7.61 -7.83
CA GLY A 297 -4.53 7.34 -7.60
C GLY A 297 -5.45 8.39 -8.20
N SER A 298 -6.72 8.03 -8.32
CA SER A 298 -7.77 8.86 -8.91
C SER A 298 -8.44 9.75 -7.87
N ARG A 299 -9.02 10.85 -8.36
CA ARG A 299 -9.95 11.69 -7.60
C ARG A 299 -11.30 10.97 -7.43
N LYS A 300 -12.13 11.45 -6.50
CA LYS A 300 -13.49 10.92 -6.32
C LYS A 300 -14.32 11.16 -7.58
N GLY A 301 -15.18 10.21 -7.93
CA GLY A 301 -16.09 10.35 -9.08
C GLY A 301 -15.42 10.16 -10.45
N THR A 302 -14.15 9.73 -10.49
CA THR A 302 -13.53 9.27 -11.73
C THR A 302 -14.28 8.05 -12.26
N SER A 303 -15.13 8.27 -13.26
CA SER A 303 -15.77 7.19 -14.00
C SER A 303 -14.79 6.66 -15.03
N LEU A 304 -14.33 5.42 -14.81
CA LEU A 304 -13.45 4.70 -15.73
C LEU A 304 -14.11 4.53 -17.12
N ALA A 305 -15.44 4.48 -17.18
CA ALA A 305 -16.22 4.34 -18.40
C ALA A 305 -16.43 5.64 -19.19
N SER A 306 -16.10 6.82 -18.62
CA SER A 306 -16.38 8.12 -19.26
C SER A 306 -15.16 9.04 -19.37
N ALA A 307 -13.94 8.51 -19.27
CA ALA A 307 -12.70 9.25 -19.49
C ALA A 307 -12.57 9.67 -20.96
N THR A 308 -13.41 10.60 -21.42
CA THR A 308 -13.21 11.30 -22.69
C THR A 308 -12.01 12.23 -22.56
N HIS A 309 -11.32 12.52 -23.66
CA HIS A 309 -10.10 13.36 -23.72
C HIS A 309 -10.16 14.77 -23.08
N LYS A 310 -11.30 15.18 -22.51
CA LYS A 310 -11.53 16.52 -21.94
C LYS A 310 -11.24 16.64 -20.44
N GLU A 311 -11.09 15.55 -19.69
CA GLU A 311 -10.80 15.60 -18.25
C GLU A 311 -9.35 15.20 -17.96
N LYS A 312 -8.40 16.10 -18.24
CA LYS A 312 -6.95 15.88 -18.10
C LYS A 312 -6.45 15.69 -16.65
N ASP A 313 -7.37 15.65 -15.69
CA ASP A 313 -7.11 15.93 -14.28
C ASP A 313 -7.68 14.84 -13.35
N LEU A 314 -7.91 13.64 -13.86
CA LEU A 314 -8.55 12.56 -13.10
C LEU A 314 -7.64 11.91 -12.04
N PHE A 315 -6.33 11.95 -12.27
CA PHE A 315 -5.34 11.27 -11.43
C PHE A 315 -4.38 12.27 -10.78
N TYR A 316 -3.97 11.96 -9.56
CA TYR A 316 -2.91 12.67 -8.88
C TYR A 316 -1.54 12.23 -9.42
N ALA A 317 -0.62 13.19 -9.56
CA ALA A 317 0.78 12.95 -9.92
C ALA A 317 1.73 13.02 -8.71
N ASP A 318 1.21 13.40 -7.55
CA ASP A 318 1.97 13.62 -6.33
C ASP A 318 2.25 12.32 -5.55
N MET A 319 3.21 12.42 -4.62
CA MET A 319 3.62 11.32 -3.75
C MET A 319 3.92 11.87 -2.37
N TRP A 320 3.54 11.11 -1.36
CA TRP A 320 3.64 11.53 0.03
C TRP A 320 4.24 10.42 0.87
N SER A 321 5.05 10.80 1.84
CA SER A 321 5.56 9.92 2.87
C SER A 321 4.89 10.22 4.20
N LEU A 322 4.42 9.18 4.89
CA LEU A 322 3.93 9.25 6.25
C LEU A 322 4.95 8.59 7.17
N GLN A 323 5.52 9.34 8.10
CA GLN A 323 6.40 8.75 9.12
C GLN A 323 5.57 7.96 10.14
N LEU A 324 5.86 6.68 10.28
CA LEU A 324 5.20 5.84 11.29
C LEU A 324 5.87 5.98 12.66
N PRO A 325 5.13 5.77 13.76
CA PRO A 325 5.74 5.68 15.09
C PRO A 325 6.87 4.65 15.12
N SER A 326 7.99 5.01 15.74
CA SER A 326 9.09 4.07 15.94
C SER A 326 8.66 2.93 16.86
N SER A 327 8.87 1.69 16.42
CA SER A 327 8.55 0.49 17.19
C SER A 327 9.81 -0.16 17.76
N GLY A 328 9.85 -0.35 19.08
CA GLY A 328 10.85 -1.19 19.76
C GLY A 328 12.19 -0.51 20.11
N LEU A 329 13.14 -1.32 20.58
CA LEU A 329 14.51 -0.93 21.00
C LEU A 329 15.45 -0.67 19.81
N SER A 330 14.96 -0.11 18.70
CA SER A 330 15.83 0.31 17.60
C SER A 330 16.58 1.59 18.00
N GLY A 331 17.72 1.88 17.36
CA GLY A 331 18.46 3.13 17.62
C GLY A 331 17.61 4.38 17.38
N SER A 332 16.65 4.33 16.44
CA SER A 332 15.61 5.35 16.25
C SER A 332 14.55 5.32 17.34
N GLY A 333 14.05 4.14 17.73
CA GLY A 333 13.04 3.98 18.79
C GLY A 333 13.52 4.46 20.16
N VAL A 334 14.79 4.25 20.50
CA VAL A 334 15.40 4.81 21.73
C VAL A 334 15.48 6.33 21.65
N LYS A 335 15.87 6.89 20.49
CA LYS A 335 15.91 8.35 20.30
C LYS A 335 14.52 8.97 20.38
N ASP A 336 13.53 8.36 19.74
CA ASP A 336 12.17 8.87 19.71
C ASP A 336 11.48 8.69 21.06
N ALA A 337 11.72 7.59 21.79
CA ALA A 337 11.25 7.43 23.17
C ALA A 337 11.87 8.47 24.12
N ILE A 338 13.14 8.84 23.92
CA ILE A 338 13.78 9.95 24.66
C ILE A 338 13.13 11.29 24.29
N ARG A 339 12.79 11.50 23.02
CA ARG A 339 12.12 12.74 22.55
C ARG A 339 10.69 12.86 23.08
N ASP A 340 9.88 11.82 22.93
CA ASP A 340 8.49 11.76 23.42
C ASP A 340 8.40 11.92 24.95
N GLY A 341 9.45 11.50 25.68
CA GLY A 341 9.56 11.67 27.14
C GLY A 341 9.95 13.09 27.60
N VAL A 342 10.36 13.97 26.68
CA VAL A 342 10.72 15.37 26.98
C VAL A 342 9.55 16.29 26.58
N PRO A 343 8.94 17.01 27.53
CA PRO A 343 7.88 17.97 27.22
C PRO A 343 8.33 18.98 26.15
N GLY A 344 7.64 19.00 25.00
CA GLY A 344 7.89 19.93 23.91
C GLY A 344 8.76 19.43 22.75
N ILE A 345 9.15 18.14 22.71
CA ILE A 345 9.88 17.55 21.56
C ILE A 345 9.01 16.49 20.87
N ASP A 346 8.65 16.76 19.62
CA ASP A 346 7.84 15.87 18.77
C ASP A 346 8.69 14.74 18.16
N SER A 347 8.24 13.49 18.23
CA SER A 347 8.85 12.35 17.53
C SER A 347 8.70 12.42 16.01
N GLY A 348 7.79 13.25 15.51
CA GLY A 348 7.43 13.32 14.10
C GLY A 348 6.59 12.13 13.64
N ALA A 349 5.98 11.39 14.58
CA ALA A 349 5.03 10.35 14.23
C ALA A 349 3.79 10.95 13.54
N PHE A 350 3.30 10.27 12.51
CA PHE A 350 2.16 10.69 11.69
C PHE A 350 2.36 12.02 10.94
N THR A 351 3.61 12.50 10.78
CA THR A 351 3.89 13.65 9.91
C THR A 351 3.91 13.23 8.45
N TRP A 352 3.20 13.98 7.62
CA TRP A 352 3.27 13.87 6.17
C TRP A 352 4.34 14.79 5.59
N ALA A 353 5.04 14.31 4.56
CA ALA A 353 5.90 15.12 3.72
C ALA A 353 5.70 14.73 2.25
N GLU A 354 5.48 15.72 1.39
CA GLU A 354 5.50 15.52 -0.06
C GLU A 354 6.92 15.08 -0.48
N MET A 355 7.00 14.05 -1.31
CA MET A 355 8.28 13.49 -1.74
C MET A 355 8.85 14.27 -2.91
N GLN A 356 10.18 14.42 -2.93
CA GLN A 356 10.88 15.03 -4.06
C GLN A 356 11.36 13.95 -5.03
N ILE A 357 10.83 13.98 -6.24
CA ILE A 357 11.26 13.07 -7.30
C ILE A 357 12.46 13.65 -8.04
N THR A 358 13.57 12.93 -7.98
CA THR A 358 14.78 13.23 -8.73
C THR A 358 14.61 12.70 -10.15
N PRO A 359 14.71 13.55 -11.18
CA PRO A 359 14.64 13.10 -12.57
C PRO A 359 15.75 12.09 -12.89
N THR A 360 15.39 11.07 -13.65
CA THR A 360 16.31 10.03 -14.13
C THR A 360 16.22 9.94 -15.65
N GLU A 361 17.36 9.65 -16.29
CA GLU A 361 17.35 9.30 -17.70
C GLU A 361 16.82 7.87 -17.90
N PRO A 362 16.07 7.60 -18.98
CA PRO A 362 15.68 6.25 -19.34
C PRO A 362 16.89 5.34 -19.47
N LYS A 363 16.86 4.16 -18.85
CA LYS A 363 17.93 3.16 -18.98
C LYS A 363 17.96 2.50 -20.36
N GLN A 364 16.85 2.55 -21.10
CA GLN A 364 16.67 1.96 -22.42
C GLN A 364 16.25 3.05 -23.41
N ALA A 365 16.62 2.90 -24.69
CA ALA A 365 16.42 3.93 -25.72
C ALA A 365 14.94 4.27 -25.98
N ASP A 366 14.04 3.32 -25.73
CA ASP A 366 12.58 3.41 -25.82
C ASP A 366 11.90 3.46 -24.43
N GLY A 367 12.69 3.49 -23.36
CA GLY A 367 12.19 3.55 -21.99
C GLY A 367 11.58 4.90 -21.63
N LYS A 368 10.65 4.90 -20.68
CA LYS A 368 10.07 6.11 -20.09
C LYS A 368 10.95 6.60 -18.93
N ALA A 369 11.06 7.93 -18.79
CA ALA A 369 11.74 8.56 -17.66
C ALA A 369 10.86 8.64 -16.39
N HIS A 370 9.54 8.59 -16.57
CA HIS A 370 8.56 8.72 -15.48
C HIS A 370 7.28 7.92 -15.81
N PRO A 371 6.61 7.31 -14.83
CA PRO A 371 5.36 6.55 -15.04
C PRO A 371 4.18 7.42 -15.48
N GLY A 372 4.17 8.69 -15.05
CA GLY A 372 3.02 9.58 -15.19
C GLY A 372 1.91 9.26 -14.18
N PRO A 373 0.94 10.17 -14.01
CA PRO A 373 -0.17 9.98 -13.09
C PRO A 373 -1.08 8.83 -13.55
N ARG A 374 -1.40 7.93 -12.62
CA ARG A 374 -2.20 6.73 -12.87
C ARG A 374 -2.88 6.20 -11.60
N GLY A 375 -3.77 5.24 -11.73
CA GLY A 375 -4.40 4.56 -10.59
C GLY A 375 -4.77 3.12 -10.93
N PHE A 376 -5.27 2.39 -9.95
CA PHE A 376 -5.70 0.99 -10.09
C PHE A 376 -4.59 0.07 -10.61
N PHE A 377 -3.34 0.38 -10.26
CA PHE A 377 -2.16 -0.46 -10.49
C PHE A 377 -1.93 -1.39 -9.30
N GLY A 378 -1.19 -2.48 -9.51
CA GLY A 378 -0.66 -3.27 -8.41
C GLY A 378 0.63 -2.64 -7.88
N ALA A 379 0.81 -2.59 -6.56
CA ALA A 379 2.02 -2.12 -5.92
C ALA A 379 2.37 -2.97 -4.69
N ASP A 380 3.66 -3.14 -4.43
CA ASP A 380 4.19 -3.85 -3.25
C ASP A 380 5.60 -3.34 -2.90
N SER A 381 6.08 -3.65 -1.70
CA SER A 381 7.44 -3.33 -1.27
C SER A 381 8.44 -4.27 -1.94
N SER A 382 9.66 -3.82 -2.21
CA SER A 382 10.76 -4.73 -2.52
C SER A 382 11.00 -5.69 -1.34
N ALA A 383 11.61 -6.86 -1.58
CA ALA A 383 11.83 -7.85 -0.53
C ALA A 383 12.69 -7.34 0.66
N ASP A 384 13.56 -6.35 0.43
CA ASP A 384 14.32 -5.69 1.50
C ASP A 384 13.55 -4.54 2.19
N GLY A 385 12.34 -4.24 1.71
CA GLY A 385 11.46 -3.19 2.18
C GLY A 385 11.94 -1.77 1.88
N LYS A 386 12.97 -1.56 1.05
CA LYS A 386 13.57 -0.23 0.85
C LYS A 386 13.05 0.52 -0.38
N SER A 387 12.39 -0.17 -1.29
CA SER A 387 11.86 0.38 -2.53
C SER A 387 10.39 0.00 -2.71
N VAL A 388 9.70 0.73 -3.57
CA VAL A 388 8.35 0.37 -4.02
C VAL A 388 8.44 -0.18 -5.43
N VAL A 389 7.80 -1.32 -5.66
CA VAL A 389 7.58 -1.92 -6.98
C VAL A 389 6.12 -1.69 -7.36
N PHE A 390 5.84 -1.27 -8.58
CA PHE A 390 4.47 -1.22 -9.09
C PHE A 390 4.39 -1.53 -10.59
N TRP A 391 3.21 -2.00 -11.03
CA TRP A 391 2.96 -2.41 -12.41
C TRP A 391 1.61 -1.90 -12.92
N GLY A 392 1.59 -1.45 -14.18
CA GLY A 392 0.37 -1.21 -14.94
C GLY A 392 -0.52 -0.11 -14.37
N GLY A 393 -1.83 -0.37 -14.32
CA GLY A 393 -2.87 0.59 -13.95
C GLY A 393 -3.40 1.39 -15.14
N ILE A 394 -4.20 2.42 -14.85
CA ILE A 394 -4.88 3.27 -15.82
C ILE A 394 -4.25 4.65 -15.79
N ASN A 395 -3.79 5.13 -16.95
CA ASN A 395 -3.16 6.45 -17.07
C ASN A 395 -4.20 7.58 -17.22
N ALA A 396 -3.73 8.83 -17.28
CA ALA A 396 -4.59 10.01 -17.41
C ALA A 396 -5.41 10.09 -18.72
N LYS A 397 -5.16 9.22 -19.70
CA LYS A 397 -5.96 9.11 -20.93
C LYS A 397 -7.03 8.00 -20.84
N GLY A 398 -7.06 7.24 -19.75
CA GLY A 398 -7.94 6.07 -19.60
C GLY A 398 -7.36 4.77 -20.17
N GLU A 399 -6.12 4.78 -20.65
CA GLU A 399 -5.47 3.61 -21.25
C GLU A 399 -4.82 2.75 -20.15
N THR A 400 -4.89 1.43 -20.28
CA THR A 400 -4.16 0.52 -19.38
C THR A 400 -2.68 0.45 -19.75
N GLU A 401 -1.81 0.43 -18.75
CA GLU A 401 -0.36 0.41 -18.92
C GLU A 401 0.21 -1.00 -18.68
N SER A 402 1.31 -1.33 -19.36
CA SER A 402 2.03 -2.61 -19.28
C SER A 402 3.50 -2.46 -18.89
N ASP A 403 3.79 -1.45 -18.07
CA ASP A 403 5.13 -1.14 -17.59
C ASP A 403 5.29 -1.37 -16.07
N GLY A 404 6.50 -1.76 -15.70
CA GLY A 404 6.95 -2.01 -14.34
C GLY A 404 7.98 -0.98 -13.89
N TRP A 405 7.80 -0.49 -12.67
CA TRP A 405 8.57 0.62 -12.12
C TRP A 405 9.07 0.33 -10.71
N LEU A 406 10.33 0.72 -10.47
CA LEU A 406 10.97 0.72 -9.16
C LEU A 406 11.09 2.17 -8.69
N LEU A 407 10.57 2.46 -7.50
CA LEU A 407 10.80 3.71 -6.78
C LEU A 407 11.84 3.47 -5.69
N SER A 408 13.04 4.01 -5.87
CA SER A 408 14.12 3.93 -4.90
C SER A 408 14.21 5.22 -4.11
N LEU A 409 14.35 5.11 -2.79
CA LEU A 409 14.71 6.26 -1.96
C LEU A 409 16.18 6.64 -2.17
N THR A 410 16.50 7.94 -2.17
CA THR A 410 17.85 8.47 -2.43
C THR A 410 18.39 9.38 -1.35
#